data_AF-A0A966Q3R2-F1
#
_entry.id   AF-A0A966Q3R2-F1
#
_cell.length_a   1.000
_cell.length_b   1.000
_cell.length_c   1.000
_cell.angle_alpha   90.00
_cell.angle_beta   90.00
_cell.angle_gamma   90.00
#
_symmetry.space_group_name_H-M   'P 1'
#
loop_
_entity.id
_entity.type
_entity.pdbx_description
1 polymer ?
#
loop_
_entity_poly.entity_id
_entity_poly.type
_entity_poly.pdbx_seq_one_letter_code
_entity_poly.pdbx_strand_id
1 'polypeptide(L)'
;QLINWGKNTQWAGRQLTVGLTVPIVAFGKAAADAFRMADQELVRLTKVYGGVAATSTTELRKIRQEVSLTAAQLAKSYGATYKDTIALAADLAATGKTGKELITSTRETTRLSILGEVDRQDAMKATLAIQNAFKQNTNQLTESINFLNAVENQTSTSLADLIEAIPKAGPVIQGLGGSVKDLALYLTAMKEGGVNAAEGANALKSSLASLINPTKAATNMFAGFGIDLKGIVTKNAGNLTETLLQLQSALDKLNPLQKQQALEQLFGKFQFARMNALFANLGKQGSQTLQVLDLMKASTQDLANIAGRELSQVTESASGRYRRAIEGLKADLAGLGESFLNISTG
;
A
#
# COMPACT_ATOMS: atom_id res chain seq x y z
N GLN A 1 -47.28 29.62 -47.79
CA GLN A 1 -47.40 28.51 -46.82
C GLN A 1 -46.16 27.59 -46.83
N LEU A 2 -45.57 27.25 -47.99
CA LEU A 2 -44.35 26.43 -48.10
C LEU A 2 -43.10 26.99 -47.38
N ILE A 3 -42.89 28.32 -47.36
CA ILE A 3 -41.73 28.96 -46.71
C ILE A 3 -41.77 28.81 -45.17
N ASN A 4 -42.96 28.86 -44.56
CA ASN A 4 -43.12 28.67 -43.11
C ASN A 4 -42.95 27.20 -42.72
N TRP A 5 -43.36 26.27 -43.59
CA TRP A 5 -43.09 24.84 -43.40
C TRP A 5 -41.59 24.53 -43.50
N GLY A 6 -40.88 25.07 -44.49
CA GLY A 6 -39.42 24.91 -44.62
C GLY A 6 -38.63 25.46 -43.43
N LYS A 7 -39.01 26.64 -42.91
CA LYS A 7 -38.41 27.22 -41.69
C LYS A 7 -38.69 26.40 -40.44
N ASN A 8 -39.91 25.88 -40.27
CA ASN A 8 -40.27 25.03 -39.14
C ASN A 8 -39.57 23.66 -39.19
N THR A 9 -39.43 23.06 -40.37
CA THR A 9 -38.70 21.81 -40.57
C THR A 9 -37.20 21.98 -40.33
N GLN A 10 -36.59 23.10 -40.76
CA GLN A 10 -35.19 23.42 -40.46
C GLN A 10 -34.95 23.69 -38.96
N TRP A 11 -35.90 24.34 -38.29
CA TRP A 11 -35.84 24.54 -36.83
C TRP A 11 -35.94 23.21 -36.09
N ALA A 12 -36.89 22.35 -36.45
CA ALA A 12 -37.02 21.00 -35.90
C ALA A 12 -35.74 20.17 -36.15
N GLY A 13 -35.17 20.25 -37.36
CA GLY A 13 -33.89 19.61 -37.69
C GLY A 13 -32.74 20.10 -36.81
N ARG A 14 -32.61 21.43 -36.61
CA ARG A 14 -31.58 22.01 -35.72
C ARG A 14 -31.78 21.62 -34.27
N GLN A 15 -33.03 21.57 -33.78
CA GLN A 15 -33.35 21.13 -32.42
C GLN A 15 -33.03 19.64 -32.23
N LEU A 16 -33.30 18.78 -33.22
CA LEU A 16 -32.90 17.38 -33.19
C LEU A 16 -31.37 17.23 -33.24
N THR A 17 -30.66 18.01 -34.06
CA THR A 17 -29.20 17.96 -34.10
C THR A 17 -28.57 18.40 -32.79
N VAL A 18 -29.00 19.53 -32.22
CA VAL A 18 -28.43 20.07 -30.97
C VAL A 18 -28.89 19.28 -29.74
N GLY A 19 -30.15 18.84 -29.71
CA GLY A 19 -30.74 18.14 -28.58
C GLY A 19 -30.45 16.64 -28.53
N LEU A 20 -30.16 16.00 -29.67
CA LEU A 20 -29.99 14.55 -29.77
C LEU A 20 -28.67 14.15 -30.47
N THR A 21 -28.42 14.63 -31.68
CA THR A 21 -27.26 14.16 -32.47
C THR A 21 -25.92 14.56 -31.85
N VAL A 22 -25.74 15.83 -31.47
CA VAL A 22 -24.48 16.32 -30.87
C VAL A 22 -24.18 15.61 -29.55
N PRO A 23 -25.14 15.48 -28.59
CA PRO A 23 -24.93 14.68 -27.39
C PRO A 23 -24.58 13.21 -27.66
N ILE A 24 -25.23 12.54 -28.62
CA ILE A 24 -24.94 11.14 -28.95
C ILE A 24 -23.54 10.99 -29.55
N VAL A 25 -23.14 11.88 -30.48
CA VAL A 25 -21.79 11.84 -31.08
C VAL A 25 -20.72 12.12 -30.02
N ALA A 26 -20.94 13.10 -29.15
CA ALA A 26 -20.03 13.41 -28.05
C ALA A 26 -19.91 12.22 -27.08
N PHE A 27 -21.04 11.60 -26.73
CA PHE A 27 -21.09 10.38 -25.92
C PHE A 27 -20.35 9.21 -26.59
N GLY A 28 -20.62 8.96 -27.87
CA GLY A 28 -19.98 7.89 -28.64
C GLY A 28 -18.47 8.07 -28.74
N LYS A 29 -17.99 9.30 -28.95
CA LYS A 29 -16.55 9.61 -28.92
C LYS A 29 -15.94 9.37 -27.54
N ALA A 30 -16.59 9.84 -26.48
CA ALA A 30 -16.10 9.62 -25.12
C ALA A 30 -16.06 8.12 -24.75
N ALA A 31 -17.06 7.35 -25.17
CA ALA A 31 -17.10 5.90 -25.01
C ALA A 31 -15.97 5.20 -25.78
N ALA A 32 -15.77 5.56 -27.05
CA ALA A 32 -14.68 5.02 -27.87
C ALA A 32 -13.30 5.35 -27.30
N ASP A 33 -13.08 6.59 -26.84
CA ASP A 33 -11.82 7.01 -26.22
C ASP A 33 -11.57 6.27 -24.90
N ALA A 34 -12.59 6.15 -24.04
CA ALA A 34 -12.49 5.41 -22.77
C ALA A 34 -12.19 3.93 -23.00
N PHE A 35 -12.89 3.28 -23.94
CA PHE A 35 -12.61 1.90 -24.32
C PHE A 35 -11.19 1.76 -24.87
N ARG A 36 -10.77 2.61 -25.81
CA ARG A 36 -9.43 2.52 -26.41
C ARG A 36 -8.33 2.63 -25.37
N MET A 37 -8.45 3.54 -24.41
CA MET A 37 -7.47 3.69 -23.33
C MET A 37 -7.46 2.48 -22.39
N ALA A 38 -8.62 1.89 -22.08
CA ALA A 38 -8.71 0.70 -21.24
C ALA A 38 -8.18 -0.55 -21.96
N ASP A 39 -8.54 -0.73 -23.24
CA ASP A 39 -8.11 -1.85 -24.08
C ASP A 39 -6.58 -1.87 -24.24
N GLN A 40 -5.94 -0.71 -24.41
CA GLN A 40 -4.48 -0.61 -24.43
C GLN A 40 -3.83 -1.24 -23.19
N GLU A 41 -4.37 -0.97 -22.00
CA GLU A 41 -3.84 -1.55 -20.76
C GLU A 41 -4.21 -3.03 -20.59
N LEU A 42 -5.38 -3.46 -21.06
CA LEU A 42 -5.78 -4.88 -21.09
C LEU A 42 -4.94 -5.71 -22.07
N VAL A 43 -4.51 -5.12 -23.19
CA VAL A 43 -3.55 -5.73 -24.11
C VAL A 43 -2.19 -5.87 -23.44
N ARG A 44 -1.75 -4.83 -22.71
CA ARG A 44 -0.52 -4.90 -21.90
C ARG A 44 -0.60 -6.01 -20.86
N LEU A 45 -1.70 -6.09 -20.12
CA LEU A 45 -2.01 -7.18 -19.17
C LEU A 45 -1.91 -8.55 -19.85
N THR A 46 -2.55 -8.72 -21.01
CA THR A 46 -2.55 -9.99 -21.74
C THR A 46 -1.13 -10.41 -22.13
N LYS A 47 -0.31 -9.45 -22.60
CA LYS A 47 1.08 -9.71 -22.99
C LYS A 47 1.93 -10.18 -21.81
N VAL A 48 1.84 -9.50 -20.67
CA VAL A 48 2.65 -9.85 -19.50
C VAL A 48 2.12 -11.10 -18.80
N TYR A 49 0.80 -11.30 -18.73
CA TYR A 49 0.17 -12.47 -18.11
C TYR A 49 0.40 -13.75 -18.94
N GLY A 50 0.18 -13.67 -20.26
CA GLY A 50 0.38 -14.79 -21.18
C GLY A 50 1.84 -15.13 -21.46
N GLY A 51 2.78 -14.28 -21.04
CA GLY A 51 4.22 -14.59 -21.07
C GLY A 51 4.68 -15.51 -19.94
N VAL A 52 3.85 -15.73 -18.91
CA VAL A 52 4.22 -16.48 -17.70
C VAL A 52 3.96 -17.99 -17.84
N ALA A 53 3.13 -18.43 -18.81
CA ALA A 53 2.93 -19.83 -19.21
C ALA A 53 2.12 -19.90 -20.51
N ALA A 54 1.92 -21.09 -21.09
CA ALA A 54 1.03 -21.36 -22.23
C ALA A 54 -0.46 -21.15 -21.87
N THR A 55 -0.82 -19.92 -21.48
CA THR A 55 -2.16 -19.52 -21.03
C THR A 55 -3.13 -19.60 -22.21
N SER A 56 -4.25 -20.31 -22.00
CA SER A 56 -5.27 -20.43 -23.04
C SER A 56 -5.91 -19.07 -23.35
N THR A 57 -6.41 -18.91 -24.58
CA THR A 57 -7.18 -17.71 -24.97
C THR A 57 -8.40 -17.50 -24.08
N THR A 58 -9.03 -18.57 -23.59
CA THR A 58 -10.14 -18.52 -22.63
C THR A 58 -9.72 -17.92 -21.29
N GLU A 59 -8.56 -18.32 -20.77
CA GLU A 59 -8.03 -17.80 -19.50
C GLU A 59 -7.58 -16.34 -19.63
N LEU A 60 -6.99 -15.96 -20.76
CA LEU A 60 -6.66 -14.56 -21.04
C LEU A 60 -7.92 -13.67 -21.12
N ARG A 61 -9.00 -14.15 -21.74
CA ARG A 61 -10.28 -13.42 -21.73
C ARG A 61 -10.85 -13.29 -20.32
N LYS A 62 -10.80 -14.38 -19.54
CA LYS A 62 -11.28 -14.39 -18.16
C LYS A 62 -10.54 -13.37 -17.29
N ILE A 63 -9.20 -13.34 -17.35
CA ILE A 63 -8.44 -12.39 -16.53
C ILE A 63 -8.67 -10.93 -16.97
N ARG A 64 -8.79 -10.67 -18.27
CA ARG A 64 -9.16 -9.34 -18.77
C ARG A 64 -10.50 -8.88 -18.19
N GLN A 65 -11.50 -9.77 -18.18
CA GLN A 65 -12.81 -9.48 -17.63
C GLN A 65 -12.75 -9.26 -16.11
N GLU A 66 -12.07 -10.13 -15.36
CA GLU A 66 -11.93 -10.01 -13.90
C GLU A 66 -11.22 -8.73 -13.49
N VAL A 67 -10.14 -8.34 -14.19
CA VAL A 67 -9.42 -7.08 -13.96
C VAL A 67 -10.31 -5.88 -14.29
N SER A 68 -11.02 -5.91 -15.42
CA SER A 68 -11.93 -4.83 -15.82
C SER A 68 -13.06 -4.65 -14.80
N LEU A 69 -13.69 -5.74 -14.35
CA LEU A 69 -14.72 -5.71 -13.32
C LEU A 69 -14.17 -5.19 -11.99
N THR A 70 -12.96 -5.61 -11.61
CA THR A 70 -12.30 -5.15 -10.38
C THR A 70 -12.00 -3.65 -10.46
N ALA A 71 -11.47 -3.17 -11.60
CA ALA A 71 -11.21 -1.76 -11.82
C ALA A 71 -12.50 -0.93 -11.80
N ALA A 72 -13.58 -1.42 -12.41
CA ALA A 72 -14.88 -0.76 -12.40
C ALA A 72 -15.47 -0.69 -10.98
N GLN A 73 -15.35 -1.78 -10.21
CA GLN A 73 -15.78 -1.83 -8.82
C GLN A 73 -14.99 -0.82 -7.97
N LEU A 74 -13.67 -0.76 -8.12
CA LEU A 74 -12.81 0.17 -7.38
C LEU A 74 -13.06 1.63 -7.77
N ALA A 75 -13.34 1.91 -9.04
CA ALA A 75 -13.74 3.22 -9.52
C ALA A 75 -15.05 3.68 -8.87
N LYS A 76 -16.07 2.82 -8.87
CA LYS A 76 -17.40 3.12 -8.31
C LYS A 76 -17.41 3.19 -6.79
N SER A 77 -16.64 2.34 -6.12
CA SER A 77 -16.59 2.26 -4.65
C SER A 77 -15.65 3.30 -4.05
N TYR A 78 -14.48 3.53 -4.66
CA TYR A 78 -13.41 4.31 -4.04
C TYR A 78 -12.92 5.50 -4.89
N GLY A 79 -13.39 5.65 -6.13
CA GLY A 79 -12.94 6.72 -7.02
C GLY A 79 -11.56 6.45 -7.60
N ALA A 80 -11.11 5.19 -7.58
CA ALA A 80 -9.87 4.78 -8.21
C ALA A 80 -9.94 5.03 -9.73
N THR A 81 -8.84 5.48 -10.33
CA THR A 81 -8.82 5.69 -11.79
C THR A 81 -8.98 4.36 -12.51
N TYR A 82 -10.00 4.23 -13.36
CA TYR A 82 -10.32 2.96 -14.01
C TYR A 82 -9.13 2.42 -14.82
N LYS A 83 -8.57 3.27 -15.68
CA LYS A 83 -7.40 2.96 -16.51
C LYS A 83 -6.17 2.60 -15.66
N ASP A 84 -5.85 3.41 -14.65
CA ASP A 84 -4.63 3.18 -13.85
C ASP A 84 -4.74 1.90 -13.01
N THR A 85 -5.95 1.51 -12.63
CA THR A 85 -6.19 0.25 -11.92
C THR A 85 -5.95 -0.96 -12.83
N ILE A 86 -6.32 -0.89 -14.11
CA ILE A 86 -5.96 -1.91 -15.10
C ILE A 86 -4.45 -1.92 -15.34
N ALA A 87 -3.84 -0.73 -15.46
CA ALA A 87 -2.40 -0.59 -15.61
C ALA A 87 -1.65 -1.17 -14.40
N LEU A 88 -2.17 -1.02 -13.18
CA LEU A 88 -1.62 -1.65 -11.98
C LEU A 88 -1.73 -3.17 -12.01
N ALA A 89 -2.86 -3.72 -12.46
CA ALA A 89 -2.99 -5.16 -12.65
C ALA A 89 -1.96 -5.68 -13.66
N ALA A 90 -1.72 -4.95 -14.75
CA ALA A 90 -0.65 -5.31 -15.69
C ALA A 90 0.74 -5.26 -15.04
N ASP A 91 1.05 -4.24 -14.23
CA ASP A 91 2.33 -4.16 -13.50
C ASP A 91 2.50 -5.33 -12.52
N LEU A 92 1.46 -5.66 -11.75
CA LEU A 92 1.46 -6.78 -10.80
C LEU A 92 1.53 -8.14 -11.51
N ALA A 93 0.88 -8.30 -12.66
CA ALA A 93 0.97 -9.50 -13.47
C ALA A 93 2.40 -9.71 -14.00
N ALA A 94 3.10 -8.62 -14.36
CA ALA A 94 4.50 -8.67 -14.76
C ALA A 94 5.45 -9.13 -13.64
N THR A 95 5.04 -9.04 -12.37
CA THR A 95 5.79 -9.62 -11.24
C THR A 95 5.47 -11.10 -11.01
N GLY A 96 4.73 -11.75 -11.92
CA GLY A 96 4.37 -13.16 -11.86
C GLY A 96 3.09 -13.47 -11.09
N LYS A 97 2.31 -12.47 -10.63
CA LYS A 97 1.03 -12.72 -9.96
C LYS A 97 -0.04 -13.15 -10.95
N THR A 98 -0.81 -14.18 -10.58
CA THR A 98 -1.86 -14.75 -11.45
C THR A 98 -3.19 -14.94 -10.72
N GLY A 99 -4.27 -15.14 -11.48
CA GLY A 99 -5.61 -15.45 -10.97
C GLY A 99 -6.06 -14.58 -9.79
N LYS A 100 -6.53 -15.23 -8.72
CA LYS A 100 -7.04 -14.55 -7.51
C LYS A 100 -6.01 -13.67 -6.81
N GLU A 101 -4.73 -14.06 -6.85
CA GLU A 101 -3.65 -13.28 -6.24
C GLU A 101 -3.46 -11.95 -6.94
N LEU A 102 -3.51 -11.94 -8.28
CA LEU A 102 -3.44 -10.72 -9.07
C LEU A 102 -4.60 -9.77 -8.75
N ILE A 103 -5.83 -10.29 -8.76
CA ILE A 103 -7.03 -9.50 -8.48
C ILE A 103 -7.00 -8.91 -7.07
N THR A 104 -6.64 -9.72 -6.08
CA THR A 104 -6.59 -9.25 -4.69
C THR A 104 -5.46 -8.24 -4.50
N SER A 105 -4.28 -8.49 -5.05
CA SER A 105 -3.15 -7.54 -4.93
C SER A 105 -3.47 -6.22 -5.62
N THR A 106 -4.19 -6.23 -6.75
CA THR A 106 -4.66 -5.01 -7.43
C THR A 106 -5.62 -4.22 -6.54
N ARG A 107 -6.60 -4.90 -5.92
CA ARG A 107 -7.56 -4.30 -4.99
C ARG A 107 -6.88 -3.69 -3.78
N GLU A 108 -6.03 -4.47 -3.11
CA GLU A 108 -5.36 -4.07 -1.88
C GLU A 108 -4.35 -2.94 -2.14
N THR A 109 -3.58 -3.00 -3.23
CA THR A 109 -2.67 -1.92 -3.63
C THR A 109 -3.42 -0.63 -3.94
N THR A 110 -4.56 -0.71 -4.63
CA THR A 110 -5.42 0.45 -4.91
C THR A 110 -5.97 1.04 -3.61
N ARG A 111 -6.42 0.20 -2.68
CA ARG A 111 -6.91 0.63 -1.37
C ARG A 111 -5.80 1.31 -0.56
N LEU A 112 -4.60 0.74 -0.58
CA LEU A 112 -3.42 1.28 0.09
C LEU A 112 -3.01 2.66 -0.47
N SER A 113 -3.05 2.84 -1.79
CA SER A 113 -2.78 4.14 -2.44
C SER A 113 -3.79 5.21 -2.06
N ILE A 114 -5.07 4.85 -1.93
CA ILE A 114 -6.12 5.79 -1.53
C ILE A 114 -6.04 6.14 -0.04
N LEU A 115 -5.86 5.13 0.82
CA LEU A 115 -5.73 5.34 2.27
C LEU A 115 -4.50 6.18 2.63
N GLY A 116 -3.34 5.82 2.07
CA GLY A 116 -2.09 6.52 2.40
C GLY A 116 -1.83 7.77 1.57
N GLU A 117 -2.78 8.15 0.70
CA GLU A 117 -2.65 9.26 -0.26
C GLU A 117 -1.34 9.24 -1.07
N VAL A 118 -0.81 8.05 -1.37
CA VAL A 118 0.46 7.88 -2.09
C VAL A 118 0.27 7.50 -3.54
N ASP A 119 1.31 7.73 -4.33
CA ASP A 119 1.40 7.23 -5.69
C ASP A 119 1.26 5.71 -5.77
N ARG A 120 0.52 5.28 -6.78
CA ARG A 120 0.22 3.87 -7.08
C ARG A 120 1.46 2.99 -7.13
N GLN A 121 2.57 3.52 -7.65
CA GLN A 121 3.83 2.78 -7.77
C GLN A 121 4.47 2.49 -6.42
N ASP A 122 4.39 3.43 -5.47
CA ASP A 122 4.94 3.24 -4.14
C ASP A 122 4.04 2.33 -3.30
N ALA A 123 2.71 2.49 -3.42
CA ALA A 123 1.77 1.52 -2.87
C ALA A 123 2.04 0.10 -3.40
N MET A 124 2.30 -0.04 -4.71
CA MET A 124 2.61 -1.33 -5.32
C MET A 124 3.91 -1.92 -4.76
N LYS A 125 4.99 -1.13 -4.64
CA LYS A 125 6.24 -1.58 -4.02
C LYS A 125 6.02 -2.04 -2.58
N ALA A 126 5.25 -1.29 -1.79
CA ALA A 126 4.91 -1.67 -0.43
C ALA A 126 4.07 -2.95 -0.39
N THR A 127 3.01 -3.08 -1.18
CA THR A 127 2.20 -4.30 -1.26
C THR A 127 3.04 -5.52 -1.64
N LEU A 128 3.90 -5.40 -2.65
CA LEU A 128 4.81 -6.46 -3.06
C LEU A 128 5.82 -6.79 -1.95
N ALA A 129 6.37 -5.79 -1.27
CA ALA A 129 7.27 -6.01 -0.15
C ALA A 129 6.54 -6.67 1.04
N ILE A 130 5.28 -6.31 1.32
CA ILE A 130 4.46 -7.00 2.34
C ILE A 130 4.31 -8.49 1.98
N GLN A 131 3.86 -8.79 0.76
CA GLN A 131 3.61 -10.17 0.34
C GLN A 131 4.89 -10.99 0.21
N ASN A 132 5.93 -10.43 -0.41
CA ASN A 132 7.16 -11.16 -0.71
C ASN A 132 8.09 -11.23 0.51
N ALA A 133 8.31 -10.10 1.20
CA ALA A 133 9.22 -10.07 2.34
C ALA A 133 8.61 -10.78 3.55
N PHE A 134 7.34 -10.50 3.89
CA PHE A 134 6.66 -11.13 5.02
C PHE A 134 5.97 -12.46 4.68
N LYS A 135 6.12 -12.96 3.44
CA LYS A 135 5.54 -14.22 2.95
C LYS A 135 4.02 -14.31 3.18
N GLN A 136 3.34 -13.17 3.06
CA GLN A 136 1.92 -13.07 3.38
C GLN A 136 1.04 -13.49 2.21
N ASN A 137 0.00 -14.25 2.53
CA ASN A 137 -1.07 -14.53 1.57
C ASN A 137 -1.99 -13.31 1.39
N THR A 138 -2.98 -13.44 0.51
CA THR A 138 -3.91 -12.35 0.17
C THR A 138 -4.76 -11.88 1.35
N ASN A 139 -5.18 -12.76 2.26
CA ASN A 139 -5.95 -12.36 3.45
C ASN A 139 -5.05 -11.61 4.45
N GLN A 140 -3.84 -12.11 4.67
CA GLN A 140 -2.86 -11.49 5.57
C GLN A 140 -2.41 -10.10 5.06
N LEU A 141 -2.34 -9.91 3.73
CA LEU A 141 -2.11 -8.59 3.15
C LEU A 141 -3.23 -7.62 3.54
N THR A 142 -4.49 -8.02 3.41
CA THR A 142 -5.64 -7.21 3.80
C THR A 142 -5.59 -6.85 5.29
N GLU A 143 -5.32 -7.83 6.15
CA GLU A 143 -5.17 -7.62 7.60
C GLU A 143 -4.02 -6.67 7.92
N SER A 144 -2.90 -6.78 7.21
CA SER A 144 -1.74 -5.92 7.39
C SER A 144 -2.04 -4.48 6.99
N ILE A 145 -2.69 -4.26 5.84
CA ILE A 145 -3.08 -2.90 5.43
C ILE A 145 -4.05 -2.28 6.43
N ASN A 146 -5.04 -3.05 6.92
CA ASN A 146 -5.97 -2.56 7.93
C ASN A 146 -5.27 -2.21 9.25
N PHE A 147 -4.29 -3.03 9.66
CA PHE A 147 -3.45 -2.73 10.82
C PHE A 147 -2.63 -1.45 10.61
N LEU A 148 -1.94 -1.31 9.48
CA LEU A 148 -1.09 -0.14 9.20
C LEU A 148 -1.92 1.16 9.14
N ASN A 149 -3.11 1.10 8.57
CA ASN A 149 -4.04 2.23 8.56
C ASN A 149 -4.59 2.54 9.98
N ALA A 150 -4.81 1.53 10.82
CA ALA A 150 -5.15 1.78 12.22
C ALA A 150 -3.98 2.43 13.00
N VAL A 151 -2.73 2.08 12.68
CA VAL A 151 -1.53 2.73 13.25
C VAL A 151 -1.47 4.20 12.84
N GLU A 152 -1.70 4.51 11.57
CA GLU A 152 -1.79 5.89 11.07
C GLU A 152 -2.82 6.72 11.82
N ASN A 153 -4.01 6.16 12.05
CA ASN A 153 -5.09 6.86 12.76
C ASN A 153 -4.80 7.16 14.24
N GLN A 154 -3.86 6.43 14.86
CA GLN A 154 -3.62 6.49 16.32
C GLN A 154 -2.24 7.01 16.69
N THR A 155 -1.37 7.27 15.72
CA THR A 155 0.03 7.61 15.97
C THR A 155 0.50 8.72 15.04
N SER A 156 1.72 9.19 15.26
CA SER A 156 2.40 10.15 14.38
C SER A 156 2.99 9.51 13.10
N THR A 157 2.88 8.19 12.96
CA THR A 157 3.41 7.45 11.80
C THR A 157 2.36 7.36 10.71
N SER A 158 2.56 8.02 9.58
CA SER A 158 1.64 7.94 8.45
C SER A 158 1.74 6.61 7.69
N LEU A 159 0.74 6.28 6.88
CA LEU A 159 0.84 5.13 5.98
C LEU A 159 1.85 5.36 4.87
N ALA A 160 2.07 6.61 4.46
CA ALA A 160 3.17 6.99 3.56
C ALA A 160 4.55 6.67 4.16
N ASP A 161 4.77 7.00 5.44
CA ASP A 161 5.99 6.64 6.18
C ASP A 161 6.21 5.12 6.16
N LEU A 162 5.15 4.33 6.41
CA LEU A 162 5.20 2.86 6.43
C LEU A 162 5.47 2.29 5.03
N ILE A 163 4.83 2.84 3.99
CA ILE A 163 5.02 2.45 2.59
C ILE A 163 6.46 2.68 2.14
N GLU A 164 7.09 3.78 2.56
CA GLU A 164 8.50 4.04 2.27
C GLU A 164 9.44 3.06 3.01
N ALA A 165 9.11 2.73 4.25
CA ALA A 165 9.99 1.95 5.12
C ALA A 165 9.92 0.44 4.88
N ILE A 166 8.76 -0.11 4.52
CA ILE A 166 8.54 -1.55 4.34
C ILE A 166 9.53 -2.18 3.36
N PRO A 167 9.75 -1.63 2.14
CA PRO A 167 10.72 -2.21 1.21
C PRO A 167 12.18 -2.16 1.71
N LYS A 168 12.52 -1.21 2.60
CA LYS A 168 13.89 -1.00 3.08
C LYS A 168 14.24 -1.91 4.25
N ALA A 169 13.35 -2.04 5.23
CA ALA A 169 13.61 -2.78 6.48
C ALA A 169 12.82 -4.08 6.61
N GLY A 170 11.71 -4.24 5.87
CA GLY A 170 10.83 -5.41 5.94
C GLY A 170 11.54 -6.75 5.74
N PRO A 171 12.39 -6.92 4.71
CA PRO A 171 13.14 -8.17 4.51
C PRO A 171 14.05 -8.55 5.68
N VAL A 172 14.69 -7.56 6.32
CA VAL A 172 15.57 -7.82 7.48
C VAL A 172 14.75 -8.21 8.70
N ILE A 173 13.64 -7.52 8.96
CA ILE A 173 12.74 -7.84 10.07
C ILE A 173 12.15 -9.25 9.90
N GLN A 174 11.67 -9.60 8.70
CA GLN A 174 11.17 -10.95 8.44
C GLN A 174 12.27 -12.01 8.55
N GLY A 175 13.47 -11.73 8.06
CA GLY A 175 14.61 -12.64 8.21
C GLY A 175 14.93 -12.98 9.67
N LEU A 176 14.48 -12.12 10.60
CA LEU A 176 14.64 -12.28 12.04
C LEU A 176 13.38 -12.80 12.76
N GLY A 177 12.39 -13.26 12.01
CA GLY A 177 11.12 -13.75 12.53
C GLY A 177 10.11 -12.67 12.90
N GLY A 178 10.42 -11.39 12.62
CA GLY A 178 9.49 -10.28 12.83
C GLY A 178 8.44 -10.18 11.72
N SER A 179 7.42 -9.36 11.99
CA SER A 179 6.28 -9.09 11.13
C SER A 179 6.21 -7.62 10.71
N VAL A 180 5.29 -7.32 9.78
CA VAL A 180 4.99 -5.93 9.40
C VAL A 180 4.46 -5.11 10.58
N LYS A 181 3.84 -5.77 11.57
CA LYS A 181 3.37 -5.12 12.80
C LYS A 181 4.54 -4.64 13.66
N ASP A 182 5.59 -5.45 13.76
CA ASP A 182 6.80 -5.09 14.50
C ASP A 182 7.53 -3.93 13.81
N LEU A 183 7.58 -3.91 12.47
CA LEU A 183 8.12 -2.76 11.73
C LEU A 183 7.36 -1.47 12.06
N ALA A 184 6.02 -1.51 12.04
CA ALA A 184 5.21 -0.33 12.35
C ALA A 184 5.41 0.14 13.80
N LEU A 185 5.53 -0.79 14.75
CA LEU A 185 5.85 -0.50 16.15
C LEU A 185 7.19 0.22 16.29
N TYR A 186 8.24 -0.29 15.65
CA TYR A 186 9.58 0.30 15.72
C TYR A 186 9.66 1.66 15.05
N LEU A 187 9.04 1.80 13.88
CA LEU A 187 8.98 3.09 13.20
C LEU A 187 8.20 4.12 14.01
N THR A 188 7.12 3.72 14.67
CA THR A 188 6.37 4.61 15.56
C THR A 188 7.24 5.09 16.73
N ALA A 189 7.98 4.17 17.36
CA ALA A 189 8.92 4.54 18.42
C ALA A 189 9.98 5.56 17.93
N MET A 190 10.50 5.34 16.72
CA MET A 190 11.50 6.22 16.11
C MET A 190 10.91 7.58 15.70
N LYS A 191 9.72 7.59 15.08
CA LYS A 191 9.02 8.79 14.60
C LYS A 191 8.62 9.71 15.75
N GLU A 192 8.12 9.12 16.84
CA GLU A 192 7.83 9.84 18.08
C GLU A 192 9.08 10.53 18.66
N GLY A 193 10.26 9.93 18.48
CA GLY A 193 11.55 10.53 18.86
C GLY A 193 12.15 11.47 17.80
N GLY A 194 11.41 11.84 16.77
CA GLY A 194 11.82 12.79 15.73
C GLY A 194 12.62 12.20 14.56
N VAL A 195 12.71 10.87 14.46
CA VAL A 195 13.40 10.21 13.34
C VAL A 195 12.43 10.00 12.18
N ASN A 196 12.77 10.48 10.98
CA ASN A 196 11.92 10.26 9.80
C ASN A 196 11.92 8.77 9.37
N ALA A 197 10.90 8.35 8.62
CA ALA A 197 10.70 6.95 8.29
C ALA A 197 11.82 6.35 7.43
N ALA A 198 12.32 7.09 6.45
CA ALA A 198 13.44 6.68 5.60
C ALA A 198 14.70 6.34 6.42
N GLU A 199 15.04 7.22 7.35
CA GLU A 199 16.17 7.09 8.24
C GLU A 199 15.96 5.99 9.27
N GLY A 200 14.77 5.91 9.86
CA GLY A 200 14.40 4.85 10.80
C GLY A 200 14.50 3.47 10.16
N ALA A 201 13.97 3.31 8.94
CA ALA A 201 14.05 2.06 8.19
C ALA A 201 15.50 1.65 7.89
N ASN A 202 16.36 2.61 7.49
CA ASN A 202 17.78 2.36 7.28
C ASN A 202 18.50 2.02 8.59
N ALA A 203 18.17 2.71 9.68
CA ALA A 203 18.71 2.42 11.00
C ALA A 203 18.33 1.01 11.45
N LEU A 204 17.07 0.59 11.29
CA LEU A 204 16.62 -0.77 11.57
C LEU A 204 17.38 -1.79 10.74
N LYS A 205 17.47 -1.59 9.41
CA LYS A 205 18.20 -2.48 8.50
C LYS A 205 19.63 -2.74 8.98
N SER A 206 20.39 -1.70 9.32
CA SER A 206 21.78 -1.83 9.76
C SER A 206 21.90 -2.31 11.21
N SER A 207 21.10 -1.78 12.11
CA SER A 207 21.21 -2.04 13.55
C SER A 207 20.81 -3.46 13.92
N LEU A 208 19.80 -4.00 13.23
CA LEU A 208 19.39 -5.40 13.40
C LEU A 208 20.49 -6.36 12.93
N ALA A 209 21.20 -6.03 11.84
CA ALA A 209 22.37 -6.80 11.42
C ALA A 209 23.48 -6.78 12.47
N SER A 210 23.77 -5.62 13.05
CA SER A 210 24.74 -5.46 14.13
C SER A 210 24.33 -6.19 15.42
N LEU A 211 23.03 -6.31 15.69
CA LEU A 211 22.51 -7.02 16.85
C LEU A 211 22.69 -8.54 16.71
N ILE A 212 22.44 -9.10 15.52
CA ILE A 212 22.62 -10.55 15.27
C ILE A 212 24.08 -10.94 15.35
N ASN A 213 24.97 -10.12 14.79
CA ASN A 213 26.40 -10.39 14.75
C ASN A 213 27.18 -9.21 15.34
N PRO A 214 27.16 -9.06 16.67
CA PRO A 214 27.83 -7.95 17.32
C PRO A 214 29.35 -8.11 17.22
N THR A 215 30.05 -6.99 17.10
CA THR A 215 31.52 -6.98 17.08
C THR A 215 32.09 -7.47 18.41
N LYS A 216 33.36 -7.91 18.40
CA LYS A 216 34.07 -8.27 19.64
C LYS A 216 34.13 -7.11 20.62
N ALA A 217 34.35 -5.89 20.12
CA ALA A 217 34.37 -4.68 20.94
C ALA A 217 33.01 -4.45 21.64
N ALA A 218 31.90 -4.52 20.88
CA ALA A 218 30.56 -4.42 21.45
C ALA A 218 30.28 -5.53 22.48
N THR A 219 30.60 -6.78 22.16
CA THR A 219 30.38 -7.91 23.07
C THR A 219 31.16 -7.72 24.38
N ASN A 220 32.44 -7.32 24.31
CA ASN A 220 33.28 -7.12 25.50
C ASN A 220 32.79 -5.94 26.35
N MET A 221 32.38 -4.86 25.71
CA MET A 221 31.85 -3.69 26.41
C MET A 221 30.54 -4.01 27.15
N PHE A 222 29.60 -4.69 26.47
CA PHE A 222 28.34 -5.11 27.10
C PHE A 222 28.59 -6.10 28.25
N ALA A 223 29.53 -7.05 28.09
CA ALA A 223 29.94 -7.94 29.16
C ALA A 223 30.53 -7.18 30.37
N GLY A 224 31.33 -6.13 30.12
CA GLY A 224 31.85 -5.23 31.16
C GLY A 224 30.75 -4.47 31.92
N PHE A 225 29.58 -4.30 31.31
CA PHE A 225 28.38 -3.75 31.95
C PHE A 225 27.47 -4.82 32.56
N GLY A 226 27.87 -6.09 32.54
CA GLY A 226 27.06 -7.21 33.04
C GLY A 226 25.88 -7.57 32.13
N ILE A 227 25.92 -7.19 30.85
CA ILE A 227 24.88 -7.48 29.86
C ILE A 227 25.36 -8.58 28.92
N ASP A 228 24.69 -9.73 28.94
CA ASP A 228 24.92 -10.80 27.97
C ASP A 228 24.18 -10.51 26.66
N LEU A 229 24.80 -9.71 25.80
CA LEU A 229 24.24 -9.31 24.51
C LEU A 229 23.94 -10.53 23.62
N LYS A 230 24.83 -11.53 23.59
CA LYS A 230 24.63 -12.73 22.77
C LYS A 230 23.52 -13.60 23.33
N GLY A 231 23.46 -13.78 24.65
CA GLY A 231 22.39 -14.50 25.32
C GLY A 231 21.02 -13.88 25.07
N ILE A 232 20.90 -12.55 25.06
CA ILE A 232 19.63 -11.87 24.71
C ILE A 232 19.18 -12.24 23.30
N VAL A 233 20.10 -12.24 22.33
CA VAL A 233 19.77 -12.55 20.94
C VAL A 233 19.43 -14.04 20.75
N THR A 234 20.21 -14.95 21.33
CA THR A 234 19.98 -16.38 21.16
C THR A 234 18.74 -16.87 21.91
N LYS A 235 18.47 -16.35 23.12
CA LYS A 235 17.29 -16.71 23.91
C LYS A 235 15.97 -16.31 23.22
N ASN A 236 15.99 -15.18 22.51
CA ASN A 236 14.81 -14.62 21.86
C ASN A 236 14.88 -14.78 20.33
N ALA A 237 15.61 -15.78 19.83
CA ALA A 237 15.74 -16.04 18.41
C ALA A 237 14.35 -16.19 17.74
N GLY A 238 14.08 -15.39 16.71
CA GLY A 238 12.78 -15.34 16.05
C GLY A 238 11.74 -14.43 16.71
N ASN A 239 12.01 -13.86 17.89
CA ASN A 239 11.17 -12.86 18.54
C ASN A 239 11.94 -11.54 18.71
N LEU A 240 11.88 -10.73 17.65
CA LEU A 240 12.63 -9.48 17.60
C LEU A 240 12.17 -8.46 18.63
N THR A 241 10.86 -8.39 18.89
CA THR A 241 10.28 -7.42 19.84
C THR A 241 10.76 -7.70 21.25
N GLU A 242 10.75 -8.97 21.67
CA GLU A 242 11.29 -9.38 22.97
C GLU A 242 12.81 -9.14 23.07
N THR A 243 13.55 -9.39 21.98
CA THR A 243 14.99 -9.09 21.91
C THR A 243 15.26 -7.61 22.20
N LEU A 244 14.53 -6.70 21.54
CA LEU A 244 14.68 -5.27 21.72
C LEU A 244 14.22 -4.79 23.09
N LEU A 245 13.14 -5.34 23.65
CA LEU A 245 12.66 -4.99 24.99
C LEU A 245 13.62 -5.45 26.10
N GLN A 246 14.19 -6.66 25.98
CA GLN A 246 15.20 -7.13 26.93
C GLN A 246 16.48 -6.31 26.83
N LEU A 247 16.92 -5.96 25.62
CA LEU A 247 18.06 -5.07 25.42
C LEU A 247 17.79 -3.67 26.00
N GLN A 248 16.60 -3.10 25.76
CA GLN A 248 16.19 -1.83 26.34
C GLN A 248 16.26 -1.87 27.87
N SER A 249 15.68 -2.91 28.48
CA SER A 249 15.66 -3.09 29.94
C SER A 249 17.07 -3.22 30.52
N ALA A 250 17.99 -3.83 29.80
CA ALA A 250 19.40 -3.92 30.20
C ALA A 250 20.10 -2.56 30.08
N LEU A 251 19.88 -1.83 28.99
CA LEU A 251 20.42 -0.49 28.75
C LEU A 251 19.91 0.55 29.76
N ASP A 252 18.67 0.43 30.22
CA ASP A 252 18.06 1.35 31.19
C ASP A 252 18.64 1.23 32.61
N LYS A 253 19.37 0.15 32.90
CA LYS A 253 20.12 -0.01 34.15
C LYS A 253 21.45 0.75 34.15
N LEU A 254 21.93 1.15 32.97
CA LEU A 254 23.18 1.88 32.81
C LEU A 254 22.97 3.36 33.11
N ASN A 255 24.04 4.04 33.53
CA ASN A 255 23.99 5.49 33.61
C ASN A 255 23.89 6.12 32.21
N PRO A 256 23.45 7.39 32.08
CA PRO A 256 23.22 8.01 30.77
C PRO A 256 24.42 7.95 29.82
N LEU A 257 25.63 8.18 30.32
CA LEU A 257 26.85 8.13 29.50
C LEU A 257 27.15 6.72 29.00
N GLN A 258 27.12 5.73 29.90
CA GLN A 258 27.32 4.32 29.56
C GLN A 258 26.30 3.83 28.53
N LYS A 259 25.04 4.24 28.67
CA LYS A 259 23.98 3.91 27.70
C LYS A 259 24.30 4.46 26.31
N GLN A 260 24.70 5.73 26.20
CA GLN A 260 25.06 6.32 24.90
C GLN A 260 26.28 5.64 24.29
N GLN A 261 27.33 5.38 25.08
CA GLN A 261 28.52 4.67 24.62
C GLN A 261 28.17 3.24 24.14
N ALA A 262 27.28 2.53 24.85
CA ALA A 262 26.84 1.19 24.48
C ALA A 262 26.08 1.20 23.14
N LEU A 263 25.16 2.15 22.96
CA LEU A 263 24.41 2.31 21.72
C LEU A 263 25.33 2.66 20.54
N GLU A 264 26.28 3.59 20.73
CA GLU A 264 27.26 3.94 19.69
C GLU A 264 28.14 2.74 19.33
N GLN A 265 28.62 2.01 20.33
CA GLN A 265 29.49 0.86 20.10
C GLN A 265 28.77 -0.29 19.38
N LEU A 266 27.48 -0.48 19.65
CA LEU A 266 26.68 -1.55 19.05
C LEU A 266 26.15 -1.18 17.66
N PHE A 267 25.56 0.00 17.50
CA PHE A 267 24.85 0.41 16.29
C PHE A 267 25.65 1.36 15.38
N GLY A 268 26.78 1.85 15.88
CA GLY A 268 27.65 2.78 15.17
C GLY A 268 27.22 4.24 15.27
N LYS A 269 28.16 5.13 14.95
CA LYS A 269 28.04 6.60 15.05
C LYS A 269 26.86 7.19 14.27
N PHE A 270 26.45 6.55 13.18
CA PHE A 270 25.35 7.04 12.38
C PHE A 270 23.99 6.60 12.92
N GLN A 271 23.87 5.39 13.49
CA GLN A 271 22.56 4.84 13.85
C GLN A 271 22.23 4.95 15.34
N PHE A 272 23.21 5.25 16.20
CA PHE A 272 22.97 5.27 17.65
C PHE A 272 21.86 6.25 18.05
N ALA A 273 21.80 7.46 17.47
CA ALA A 273 20.77 8.44 17.79
C ALA A 273 19.36 7.94 17.42
N ARG A 274 19.24 7.25 16.28
CA ARG A 274 17.97 6.70 15.77
C ARG A 274 17.51 5.50 16.59
N MET A 275 18.44 4.62 16.97
CA MET A 275 18.15 3.51 17.88
C MET A 275 17.87 4.00 19.30
N ASN A 276 18.53 5.08 19.74
CA ASN A 276 18.23 5.72 21.01
C ASN A 276 16.78 6.24 21.05
N ALA A 277 16.31 6.88 19.96
CA ALA A 277 14.90 7.27 19.83
C ALA A 277 13.95 6.07 19.93
N LEU A 278 14.25 4.96 19.25
CA LEU A 278 13.49 3.71 19.40
C LEU A 278 13.44 3.26 20.87
N PHE A 279 14.58 3.13 21.53
CA PHE A 279 14.64 2.66 22.92
C PHE A 279 14.10 3.66 23.95
N ALA A 280 14.05 4.95 23.62
CA ALA A 280 13.46 5.96 24.47
C ALA A 280 11.92 5.89 24.48
N ASN A 281 11.30 5.37 23.42
CA ASN A 281 9.85 5.35 23.27
C ASN A 281 9.24 3.95 23.34
N LEU A 282 9.92 2.91 22.84
CA LEU A 282 9.37 1.55 22.72
C LEU A 282 8.80 1.03 24.05
N GLY A 283 7.48 0.81 24.12
CA GLY A 283 6.80 0.27 25.30
C GLY A 283 6.84 1.17 26.54
N LYS A 284 7.22 2.45 26.40
CA LYS A 284 7.28 3.40 27.53
C LYS A 284 5.92 4.00 27.83
N GLN A 285 5.70 4.30 29.11
CA GLN A 285 4.48 4.99 29.53
C GLN A 285 4.38 6.36 28.84
N GLY A 286 3.21 6.63 28.24
CA GLY A 286 2.97 7.86 27.48
C GLY A 286 3.42 7.81 26.03
N SER A 287 4.14 6.75 25.60
CA SER A 287 4.54 6.60 24.20
C SER A 287 3.38 6.14 23.33
N GLN A 288 3.37 6.62 22.08
CA GLN A 288 2.49 6.18 21.00
C GLN A 288 2.62 4.68 20.66
N THR A 289 3.72 4.05 21.09
CA THR A 289 3.97 2.62 20.87
C THR A 289 3.02 1.74 21.67
N LEU A 290 2.44 2.24 22.77
CA LEU A 290 1.42 1.50 23.53
C LEU A 290 0.13 1.32 22.72
N GLN A 291 -0.28 2.35 21.97
CA GLN A 291 -1.43 2.28 21.06
C GLN A 291 -1.17 1.24 19.97
N VAL A 292 0.04 1.20 19.41
CA VAL A 292 0.41 0.17 18.42
C VAL A 292 0.37 -1.23 19.04
N LEU A 293 0.89 -1.41 20.25
CA LEU A 293 0.84 -2.69 20.96
C LEU A 293 -0.59 -3.15 21.26
N ASP A 294 -1.51 -2.22 21.51
CA ASP A 294 -2.93 -2.54 21.69
C ASP A 294 -3.61 -2.87 20.37
N LEU A 295 -3.29 -2.16 19.28
CA LEU A 295 -3.71 -2.51 17.93
C LEU A 295 -3.19 -3.88 17.49
N MET A 296 -2.01 -4.30 17.95
CA MET A 296 -1.46 -5.63 17.66
C MET A 296 -2.32 -6.75 18.29
N LYS A 297 -3.02 -6.46 19.38
CA LYS A 297 -3.96 -7.36 20.07
C LYS A 297 -5.40 -7.25 19.54
N ALA A 298 -5.72 -6.22 18.75
CA ALA A 298 -7.06 -6.00 18.22
C ALA A 298 -7.46 -7.10 17.22
N SER A 299 -8.76 -7.36 17.12
CA SER A 299 -9.27 -8.36 16.19
C SER A 299 -9.15 -7.88 14.74
N THR A 300 -9.09 -8.82 13.80
CA THR A 300 -9.06 -8.51 12.36
C THR A 300 -10.31 -7.74 11.92
N GLN A 301 -11.47 -8.02 12.55
CA GLN A 301 -12.72 -7.32 12.28
C GLN A 301 -12.68 -5.86 12.77
N ASP A 302 -12.12 -5.59 13.95
CA ASP A 302 -12.00 -4.23 14.47
C ASP A 302 -11.11 -3.37 13.58
N LEU A 303 -9.96 -3.91 13.16
CA LEU A 303 -9.05 -3.26 12.23
C LEU A 303 -9.71 -3.00 10.87
N ALA A 304 -10.48 -3.97 10.35
CA ALA A 304 -11.24 -3.79 9.11
C ALA A 304 -12.32 -2.70 9.24
N ASN A 305 -12.99 -2.61 10.39
CA ASN A 305 -13.98 -1.58 10.66
C ASN A 305 -13.34 -0.18 10.75
N ILE A 306 -12.13 -0.06 11.30
CA ILE A 306 -11.37 1.21 11.30
C ILE A 306 -11.08 1.65 9.87
N ALA A 307 -10.41 0.80 9.08
CA ALA A 307 -10.07 1.11 7.69
C ALA A 307 -11.29 1.37 6.81
N GLY A 308 -12.39 0.63 7.02
CA GLY A 308 -13.65 0.84 6.29
C GLY A 308 -14.30 2.19 6.59
N ARG A 309 -14.23 2.66 7.84
CA ARG A 309 -14.76 3.99 8.22
C ARG A 309 -13.95 5.10 7.56
N GLU A 310 -12.63 4.99 7.54
CA GLU A 310 -11.78 6.01 6.90
C GLU A 310 -11.98 6.05 5.38
N LEU A 311 -12.02 4.89 4.71
CA LEU A 311 -12.40 4.83 3.30
C LEU A 311 -13.75 5.46 3.04
N SER A 312 -14.74 5.22 3.93
CA SER A 312 -16.05 5.85 3.81
C SER A 312 -15.96 7.37 3.94
N GLN A 313 -15.14 7.90 4.86
CA GLN A 313 -14.94 9.34 5.00
C GLN A 313 -14.30 9.96 3.75
N VAL A 314 -13.27 9.32 3.19
CA VAL A 314 -12.61 9.76 1.95
C VAL A 314 -13.59 9.73 0.78
N THR A 315 -14.40 8.69 0.66
CA THR A 315 -15.25 8.44 -0.52
C THR A 315 -16.63 9.10 -0.48
N GLU A 316 -17.15 9.40 0.71
CA GLU A 316 -18.40 10.14 0.92
C GLU A 316 -18.18 11.66 1.06
N SER A 317 -16.93 12.12 1.06
CA SER A 317 -16.62 13.54 0.87
C SER A 317 -17.16 14.06 -0.48
N ALA A 318 -17.37 15.38 -0.61
CA ALA A 318 -17.87 15.96 -1.86
C ALA A 318 -16.95 15.67 -3.06
N SER A 319 -15.63 15.79 -2.84
CA SER A 319 -14.60 15.43 -3.84
C SER A 319 -14.59 13.93 -4.11
N GLY A 320 -14.72 13.08 -3.08
CA GLY A 320 -14.81 11.63 -3.20
C GLY A 320 -16.00 11.17 -4.03
N ARG A 321 -17.20 11.69 -3.76
CA ARG A 321 -18.42 11.40 -4.55
C ARG A 321 -18.28 11.83 -5.99
N TYR A 322 -17.72 13.01 -6.24
CA TYR A 322 -17.46 13.49 -7.60
C TYR A 322 -16.48 12.57 -8.33
N ARG A 323 -15.37 12.19 -7.68
CA ARG A 323 -14.37 11.29 -8.26
C ARG A 323 -14.97 9.91 -8.57
N ARG A 324 -15.77 9.34 -7.67
CA ARG A 324 -16.49 8.07 -7.89
C ARG A 324 -17.46 8.16 -9.07
N ALA A 325 -18.20 9.26 -9.20
CA ALA A 325 -19.12 9.46 -10.31
C ALA A 325 -18.38 9.54 -11.66
N ILE A 326 -17.28 10.30 -11.73
CA ILE A 326 -16.49 10.45 -12.96
C ILE A 326 -15.78 9.16 -13.34
N GLU A 327 -15.09 8.51 -12.40
CA GLU A 327 -14.38 7.27 -12.68
C GLU A 327 -15.34 6.10 -12.93
N GLY A 328 -16.49 6.07 -12.24
CA GLY A 328 -17.57 5.13 -12.53
C GLY A 328 -18.14 5.31 -13.93
N LEU A 329 -18.39 6.56 -14.36
CA LEU A 329 -18.82 6.87 -15.72
C LEU A 329 -17.78 6.43 -16.75
N LYS A 330 -16.49 6.68 -16.52
CA LYS A 330 -15.42 6.22 -17.42
C LYS A 330 -15.39 4.70 -17.53
N ALA A 331 -15.60 3.98 -16.43
CA ALA A 331 -15.69 2.52 -16.45
C ALA A 331 -16.90 2.02 -17.26
N ASP A 332 -18.06 2.65 -17.10
CA ASP A 332 -19.28 2.31 -17.85
C ASP A 332 -19.12 2.64 -19.35
N LEU A 333 -18.57 3.81 -19.68
CA LEU A 333 -18.23 4.22 -21.05
C LEU A 333 -17.25 3.25 -21.71
N ALA A 334 -16.23 2.80 -20.98
CA ALA A 334 -15.30 1.80 -21.49
C ALA A 334 -15.99 0.46 -21.76
N GLY A 335 -16.97 0.04 -20.94
CA GLY A 335 -17.76 -1.17 -21.22
C GLY A 335 -18.65 -1.05 -22.46
N LEU A 336 -19.17 0.15 -22.76
CA LEU A 336 -20.04 0.40 -23.91
C LEU A 336 -19.28 0.70 -25.21
N GLY A 337 -18.04 1.17 -25.12
CA GLY A 337 -17.26 1.65 -26.27
C GLY A 337 -16.92 0.60 -27.32
N GLU A 338 -16.92 -0.69 -26.97
CA GLU A 338 -16.72 -1.79 -27.94
C GLU A 338 -17.79 -1.76 -29.04
N SER A 339 -19.06 -1.54 -28.67
CA SER A 339 -20.17 -1.47 -29.62
C SER A 339 -20.07 -0.23 -30.52
N PHE A 340 -19.61 0.91 -29.99
CA PHE A 340 -19.48 2.15 -30.76
C PHE A 340 -18.29 2.14 -31.74
N LEU A 341 -17.16 1.51 -31.35
CA LEU A 341 -16.03 1.36 -32.26
C LEU A 341 -16.40 0.48 -33.45
N ASN A 342 -17.07 -0.65 -33.22
CA ASN A 342 -17.52 -1.54 -34.29
C ASN A 342 -18.50 -0.84 -35.27
N ILE A 343 -19.34 0.08 -34.78
CA ILE A 343 -20.24 0.88 -35.62
C ILE A 343 -19.47 1.96 -36.41
N SER A 344 -18.39 2.51 -35.86
CA SER A 344 -17.60 3.58 -36.49
C SER A 344 -16.51 3.07 -37.45
N THR A 345 -16.04 1.84 -37.31
CA THR A 345 -15.01 1.22 -38.16
C THR A 345 -15.57 0.22 -39.17
N GLY A 346 -16.88 -0.04 -39.10
CA GLY A 346 -17.63 -0.83 -40.09
C GLY A 346 -18.10 -0.02 -41.29
#